data_AF-A0A1Q7ZL90-F1
#
_entry.id   AF-A0A1Q7ZL90-F1
#
_cell.length_a   1.000
_cell.length_b   1.000
_cell.length_c   1.000
_cell.angle_alpha   90.00
_cell.angle_beta   90.00
_cell.angle_gamma   90.00
#
_symmetry.space_group_name_H-M   'P 1'
#
loop_
_entity.id
_entity.type
_entity.pdbx_description
1 polymer ?
#
loop_
_entity_poly.entity_id
_entity_poly.type
_entity_poly.pdbx_seq_one_letter_code
_entity_poly.pdbx_strand_id
1 'polypeptide(L)'
;MDIQRGGIRRRPVKAFIFYASHGGAGLKLAAQTTRQETRQTRRPHTEEAKVLNFLERFPEYNKTLRLAAVYEENAGSPTQGWRWHDVETHPTKLIRLVTDGIAKVSLKTRGATFYLLRDREAVKRIVEQPAVSEDPPA
;
A
#
# COMPACT_ATOMS: atom_id res chain seq x y z
N MET A 1 -10.79 42.97 -31.64
CA MET A 1 -10.09 41.68 -31.51
C MET A 1 -9.41 41.66 -30.17
N ASP A 2 -9.86 40.86 -29.22
CA ASP A 2 -8.98 40.18 -28.25
C ASP A 2 -9.77 39.08 -27.50
N ILE A 3 -9.06 38.07 -27.01
CA ILE A 3 -9.45 36.66 -26.94
C ILE A 3 -9.75 36.22 -25.50
N GLN A 4 -10.65 35.24 -25.40
CA GLN A 4 -11.01 34.39 -24.25
C GLN A 4 -9.84 33.96 -23.33
N ARG A 5 -10.06 33.97 -22.01
CA ARG A 5 -9.55 32.98 -21.02
C ARG A 5 -10.54 32.93 -19.85
N GLY A 6 -11.15 31.83 -19.40
CA GLY A 6 -10.83 30.42 -19.53
C GLY A 6 -10.17 29.89 -18.26
N GLY A 7 -10.97 29.32 -17.33
CA GLY A 7 -10.51 28.45 -16.23
C GLY A 7 -10.09 29.17 -14.94
N ILE A 8 -10.19 28.62 -13.73
CA ILE A 8 -10.33 27.23 -13.27
C ILE A 8 -11.00 27.31 -11.88
N ARG A 9 -12.12 26.58 -11.66
CA ARG A 9 -12.71 26.41 -10.33
C ARG A 9 -11.76 25.56 -9.47
N ARG A 10 -11.08 26.19 -8.51
CA ARG A 10 -10.30 25.50 -7.48
C ARG A 10 -11.27 24.71 -6.58
N ARG A 11 -11.26 23.38 -6.69
CA ARG A 11 -11.92 22.50 -5.70
C ARG A 11 -11.02 22.40 -4.47
N PRO A 12 -11.56 22.44 -3.24
CA PRO A 12 -10.78 22.29 -2.02
C PRO A 12 -10.28 20.85 -1.89
N VAL A 13 -8.98 20.69 -1.67
CA VAL A 13 -8.37 19.41 -1.31
C VAL A 13 -8.70 19.17 0.16
N LYS A 14 -9.55 18.16 0.45
CA LYS A 14 -9.85 17.74 1.82
C LYS A 14 -8.57 17.22 2.47
N ALA A 15 -8.05 17.96 3.44
CA ALA A 15 -7.02 17.50 4.35
C ALA A 15 -7.63 16.43 5.27
N PHE A 16 -7.29 15.16 5.04
CA PHE A 16 -7.53 14.10 6.03
C PHE A 16 -6.30 14.01 6.92
N ILE A 17 -6.34 14.76 8.02
CA ILE A 17 -5.44 14.60 9.16
C ILE A 17 -6.13 13.63 10.11
N PHE A 18 -5.62 12.40 10.22
CA PHE A 18 -6.07 11.47 11.25
C PHE A 18 -5.35 11.81 12.57
N TYR A 19 -6.12 12.28 13.55
CA TYR A 19 -5.70 12.45 14.94
C TYR A 19 -5.69 11.08 15.63
N ALA A 20 -4.70 10.84 16.51
CA ALA A 20 -4.83 9.89 17.60
C ALA A 20 -4.30 10.57 18.88
N SER A 21 -5.21 10.74 19.84
CA SER A 21 -5.00 11.35 21.16
C SER A 21 -4.90 10.26 22.24
N HIS A 22 -4.41 10.68 23.41
CA HIS A 22 -3.80 9.95 24.53
C HIS A 22 -4.71 9.06 25.42
N GLY A 23 -4.05 8.25 26.26
CA GLY A 23 -4.54 7.69 27.54
C GLY A 23 -4.35 6.17 27.60
N GLY A 24 -3.88 5.50 28.66
CA GLY A 24 -3.77 5.78 30.09
C GLY A 24 -3.88 4.42 30.81
N ALA A 25 -3.15 4.22 31.90
CA ALA A 25 -2.89 2.94 32.58
C ALA A 25 -4.12 2.15 33.10
N GLY A 26 -3.96 0.83 33.28
CA GLY A 26 -4.93 0.02 34.04
C GLY A 26 -4.70 -1.49 33.99
N LEU A 27 -4.00 -2.00 34.99
CA LEU A 27 -3.83 -3.42 35.32
C LEU A 27 -5.20 -4.03 35.72
N LYS A 28 -5.61 -5.19 35.17
CA LYS A 28 -6.34 -6.24 35.92
C LYS A 28 -6.19 -7.63 35.28
N LEU A 29 -5.77 -8.54 36.14
CA LEU A 29 -5.69 -9.98 36.02
C LEU A 29 -7.11 -10.60 36.05
N ALA A 30 -7.43 -11.47 35.10
CA ALA A 30 -8.42 -12.54 35.29
C ALA A 30 -8.16 -13.66 34.27
N ALA A 31 -7.97 -14.86 34.81
CA ALA A 31 -7.87 -16.10 34.07
C ALA A 31 -9.11 -16.32 33.19
N GLN A 32 -8.93 -16.95 32.03
CA GLN A 32 -9.88 -17.91 31.48
C GLN A 32 -9.22 -18.78 30.41
N THR A 33 -9.28 -20.07 30.71
CA THR A 33 -8.96 -21.19 29.84
C THR A 33 -9.91 -21.21 28.65
N THR A 34 -9.38 -21.37 27.44
CA THR A 34 -9.96 -22.13 26.32
C THR A 34 -9.12 -21.85 25.07
N ARG A 35 -8.18 -22.77 24.84
CA ARG A 35 -7.94 -23.43 23.55
C ARG A 35 -8.79 -22.86 22.39
N GLN A 36 -8.26 -21.87 21.69
CA GLN A 36 -8.65 -21.58 20.31
C GLN A 36 -7.40 -21.65 19.43
N GLU A 37 -6.95 -22.89 19.27
CA GLU A 37 -6.17 -23.29 18.12
C GLU A 37 -7.11 -23.36 16.90
N THR A 38 -7.31 -22.22 16.25
CA THR A 38 -7.70 -22.18 14.85
C THR A 38 -6.74 -21.24 14.14
N ARG A 39 -5.62 -21.82 13.74
CA ARG A 39 -4.77 -21.33 12.65
C ARG A 39 -5.62 -21.20 11.38
N GLN A 40 -6.41 -20.14 11.25
CA GLN A 40 -7.03 -19.78 9.97
C GLN A 40 -6.01 -19.04 9.11
N THR A 41 -5.02 -19.80 8.66
CA THR A 41 -4.09 -19.46 7.59
C THR A 41 -4.85 -19.59 6.26
N ARG A 42 -5.74 -18.64 5.94
CA ARG A 42 -6.42 -18.55 4.62
C ARG A 42 -7.12 -17.20 4.42
N ARG A 43 -6.36 -16.10 4.43
CA ARG A 43 -6.81 -14.84 3.81
C ARG A 43 -5.90 -14.31 2.68
N PRO A 44 -5.32 -15.12 1.79
CA PRO A 44 -4.55 -14.59 0.66
C PRO A 44 -5.46 -13.99 -0.45
N HIS A 45 -6.70 -14.49 -0.59
CA HIS A 45 -7.50 -14.21 -1.79
C HIS A 45 -8.07 -12.78 -1.87
N THR A 46 -8.24 -12.09 -0.73
CA THR A 46 -8.84 -10.75 -0.71
C THR A 46 -7.85 -9.65 -1.05
N GLU A 47 -6.61 -9.73 -0.52
CA GLU A 47 -5.58 -8.74 -0.82
C GLU A 47 -5.03 -8.93 -2.25
N GLU A 48 -4.86 -10.17 -2.70
CA GLU A 48 -4.51 -10.46 -4.09
C GLU A 48 -5.55 -9.88 -5.08
N ALA A 49 -6.85 -10.12 -4.84
CA ALA A 49 -7.91 -9.56 -5.67
C ALA A 49 -7.94 -8.02 -5.67
N LYS A 50 -7.64 -7.38 -4.54
CA LYS A 50 -7.53 -5.90 -4.47
C LYS A 50 -6.36 -5.39 -5.31
N VAL A 51 -5.20 -6.03 -5.20
CA VAL A 51 -4.00 -5.66 -5.96
C VAL A 51 -4.23 -5.86 -7.46
N LEU A 52 -4.87 -6.96 -7.86
CA LEU A 52 -5.25 -7.21 -9.26
C LEU A 52 -6.20 -6.12 -9.78
N ASN A 53 -7.34 -5.90 -9.11
CA ASN A 53 -8.31 -4.86 -9.51
C ASN A 53 -7.66 -3.46 -9.55
N PHE A 54 -6.77 -3.17 -8.61
CA PHE A 54 -6.01 -1.92 -8.61
C PHE A 54 -5.11 -1.79 -9.84
N LEU A 55 -4.38 -2.85 -10.21
CA LEU A 55 -3.49 -2.87 -11.36
C LEU A 55 -4.24 -2.88 -12.70
N GLU A 56 -5.42 -3.48 -12.78
CA GLU A 56 -6.31 -3.38 -13.95
C GLU A 56 -6.70 -1.93 -14.23
N ARG A 57 -6.94 -1.15 -13.17
CA ARG A 57 -7.32 0.26 -13.27
C ARG A 57 -6.13 1.21 -13.44
N PHE A 58 -4.98 0.85 -12.86
CA PHE A 58 -3.76 1.66 -12.82
C PHE A 58 -2.52 0.81 -13.12
N PRO A 59 -2.35 0.35 -14.37
CA PRO A 59 -1.26 -0.55 -14.73
C PRO A 59 0.14 0.09 -14.55
N GLU A 60 0.23 1.41 -14.54
CA GLU A 60 1.50 2.13 -14.33
C GLU A 60 2.11 1.92 -12.95
N TYR A 61 1.35 1.42 -11.97
CA TYR A 61 1.83 1.13 -10.63
C TYR A 61 2.53 -0.24 -10.52
N ASN A 62 2.53 -1.06 -11.57
CA ASN A 62 3.18 -2.37 -11.56
C ASN A 62 4.67 -2.25 -11.17
N LYS A 63 5.40 -1.32 -11.79
CA LYS A 63 6.81 -1.06 -11.48
C LYS A 63 6.99 -0.63 -10.01
N THR A 64 6.15 0.28 -9.52
CA THR A 64 6.19 0.76 -8.13
C THR A 64 6.01 -0.39 -7.14
N LEU A 65 5.01 -1.24 -7.35
CA LEU A 65 4.71 -2.37 -6.48
C LEU A 65 5.82 -3.42 -6.51
N ARG A 66 6.41 -3.67 -7.68
CA ARG A 66 7.57 -4.55 -7.82
C ARG A 66 8.77 -4.04 -7.02
N LEU A 67 9.14 -2.77 -7.16
CA LEU A 67 10.24 -2.17 -6.40
C LEU A 67 9.96 -2.19 -4.88
N ALA A 68 8.72 -1.90 -4.47
CA ALA A 68 8.31 -1.98 -3.08
C ALA A 68 8.49 -3.40 -2.49
N ALA A 69 8.06 -4.42 -3.23
CA ALA A 69 8.19 -5.82 -2.81
C ALA A 69 9.67 -6.24 -2.68
N VAL A 70 10.50 -5.87 -3.66
CA VAL A 70 11.96 -6.12 -3.63
C VAL A 70 12.62 -5.40 -2.45
N TYR A 71 12.22 -4.17 -2.17
CA TYR A 71 12.75 -3.42 -1.03
C TYR A 71 12.43 -4.12 0.30
N GLU A 72 11.18 -4.55 0.49
CA GLU A 72 10.78 -5.27 1.72
C GLU A 72 11.37 -6.67 1.85
N GLU A 73 11.82 -7.28 0.75
CA GLU A 73 12.56 -8.54 0.76
C GLU A 73 14.03 -8.33 1.15
N ASN A 74 14.67 -7.28 0.63
CA ASN A 74 16.07 -6.97 0.89
C ASN A 74 16.29 -6.20 2.21
N ALA A 75 15.26 -5.54 2.72
CA ALA A 75 15.33 -4.83 3.99
C ALA A 75 15.40 -5.84 5.13
N GLY A 76 16.60 -6.02 5.71
CA GLY A 76 16.83 -6.90 6.87
C GLY A 76 15.96 -6.59 8.09
N SER A 77 15.29 -5.42 8.13
CA SER A 77 14.20 -5.12 9.06
C SER A 77 12.93 -4.70 8.32
N PRO A 78 11.84 -5.48 8.36
CA PRO A 78 10.60 -5.19 7.63
C PRO A 78 9.77 -4.04 8.23
N THR A 79 10.21 -3.44 9.34
CA THR A 79 9.39 -2.50 10.13
C THR A 79 9.49 -1.06 9.63
N GLN A 80 10.62 -0.65 9.05
CA GLN A 80 10.82 0.74 8.65
C GLN A 80 10.02 1.09 7.40
N GLY A 81 9.97 0.19 6.40
CA GLY A 81 9.31 0.42 5.12
C GLY A 81 10.15 1.26 4.13
N TRP A 82 9.58 1.52 2.96
CA TRP A 82 10.21 2.20 1.82
C TRP A 82 9.69 3.64 1.67
N ARG A 83 10.46 4.49 0.98
CA ARG A 83 10.08 5.88 0.65
C ARG A 83 9.82 6.02 -0.85
N TRP A 84 9.33 7.19 -1.24
CA TRP A 84 8.95 7.49 -2.63
C TRP A 84 10.09 7.33 -3.64
N HIS A 85 11.31 7.71 -3.28
CA HIS A 85 12.47 7.55 -4.15
C HIS A 85 12.99 6.11 -4.19
N ASP A 86 12.77 5.32 -3.13
CA ASP A 86 13.17 3.91 -3.08
C ASP A 86 12.34 3.06 -4.09
N VAL A 87 11.16 3.54 -4.49
CA VAL A 87 10.25 2.90 -5.48
C VAL A 87 10.06 3.73 -6.75
N GLU A 88 10.96 4.70 -6.99
CA GLU A 88 11.00 5.54 -8.20
C GLU A 88 9.64 6.19 -8.56
N THR A 89 8.85 6.61 -7.56
CA THR A 89 7.48 7.06 -7.76
C THR A 89 7.23 8.40 -7.10
N HIS A 90 6.52 9.31 -7.78
CA HIS A 90 6.19 10.62 -7.22
C HIS A 90 5.32 10.49 -5.96
N PRO A 91 5.56 11.26 -4.87
CA PRO A 91 4.84 11.14 -3.60
C PRO A 91 3.30 11.15 -3.73
N THR A 92 2.75 11.97 -4.63
CA THR A 92 1.30 12.04 -4.88
C THR A 92 0.69 10.72 -5.34
N LYS A 93 1.43 9.92 -6.11
CA LYS A 93 0.97 8.60 -6.56
C LYS A 93 0.89 7.61 -5.39
N LEU A 94 1.77 7.72 -4.41
CA LEU A 94 1.73 6.87 -3.22
C LEU A 94 0.47 7.07 -2.37
N ILE A 95 -0.11 8.27 -2.40
CA ILE A 95 -1.39 8.54 -1.72
C ILE A 95 -2.46 7.58 -2.25
N ARG A 96 -2.49 7.31 -3.56
CA ARG A 96 -3.44 6.37 -4.17
C ARG A 96 -3.28 4.96 -3.60
N LEU A 97 -2.04 4.47 -3.50
CA LEU A 97 -1.76 3.15 -2.91
C LEU A 97 -2.27 3.04 -1.47
N VAL A 98 -2.19 4.13 -0.70
CA VAL A 98 -2.71 4.17 0.67
C VAL A 98 -4.25 4.24 0.69
N THR A 99 -4.86 5.05 -0.17
CA THR A 99 -6.33 5.20 -0.20
C THR A 99 -7.06 3.96 -0.71
N ASP A 100 -6.50 3.26 -1.68
CA ASP A 100 -7.02 1.99 -2.18
C ASP A 100 -6.65 0.80 -1.25
N GLY A 101 -5.87 1.07 -0.20
CA GLY A 101 -5.55 0.08 0.82
C GLY A 101 -4.54 -0.98 0.39
N ILE A 102 -3.71 -0.70 -0.63
CA ILE A 102 -2.62 -1.57 -1.08
C ILE A 102 -1.38 -1.37 -0.20
N ALA A 103 -1.15 -0.13 0.23
CA ALA A 103 -0.06 0.24 1.13
C ALA A 103 -0.60 0.96 2.38
N LYS A 104 0.25 1.11 3.40
CA LYS A 104 -0.02 1.91 4.59
C LYS A 104 1.18 2.79 4.91
N VAL A 105 0.95 3.92 5.57
CA VAL A 105 2.03 4.69 6.19
C VAL A 105 2.51 3.93 7.43
N SER A 106 3.80 3.63 7.50
CA SER A 106 4.43 2.98 8.65
C SER A 106 4.92 4.01 9.66
N LEU A 107 5.75 4.93 9.20
CA LEU A 107 6.36 5.97 10.01
C LEU A 107 6.36 7.28 9.23
N LYS A 108 6.10 8.38 9.92
CA LYS A 108 6.24 9.73 9.37
C LYS A 108 7.19 10.53 10.25
N THR A 109 8.24 11.06 9.65
CA THR A 109 9.18 11.99 10.29
C THR A 109 9.04 13.38 9.67
N ARG A 110 9.80 14.36 10.18
CA ARG A 110 9.82 15.72 9.60
C ARG A 110 10.33 15.76 8.15
N GLY A 111 11.19 14.80 7.75
CA GLY A 111 11.84 14.79 6.44
C GLY A 111 11.44 13.63 5.51
N ALA A 112 10.71 12.63 6.01
CA ALA A 112 10.35 11.46 5.22
C ALA A 112 9.03 10.84 5.67
N THR A 113 8.34 10.21 4.72
CA THR A 113 7.22 9.30 5.00
C THR A 113 7.62 7.93 4.50
N PHE A 114 7.48 6.93 5.36
CA PHE A 114 7.77 5.55 5.08
C PHE A 114 6.47 4.78 4.91
N TYR A 115 6.46 3.89 3.93
CA TYR A 115 5.31 3.11 3.52
C TYR A 115 5.64 1.62 3.60
N LEU A 116 4.60 0.82 3.85
CA LEU A 116 4.66 -0.63 3.82
C LEU A 116 3.53 -1.15 2.95
N LEU A 117 3.79 -2.22 2.21
CA LEU A 117 2.75 -3.01 1.58
C LEU A 117 1.87 -3.64 2.67
N ARG A 118 0.57 -3.71 2.39
CA ARG A 118 -0.38 -4.38 3.29
C ARG A 118 -0.15 -5.88 3.31
N ASP A 119 0.07 -6.44 2.12
CA ASP A 119 0.41 -7.83 1.92
C ASP A 119 1.50 -7.92 0.84
N ARG A 120 2.74 -8.06 1.30
CA ARG A 120 3.90 -8.19 0.44
C ARG A 120 3.84 -9.45 -0.43
N GLU A 121 3.37 -10.56 0.15
CA GLU A 121 3.35 -11.86 -0.54
C GLU A 121 2.32 -11.85 -1.68
N ALA A 122 1.14 -11.29 -1.43
CA ALA A 122 0.11 -11.09 -2.45
C ALA A 122 0.63 -10.21 -3.60
N VAL A 123 1.25 -9.08 -3.27
CA VAL A 123 1.81 -8.17 -4.28
C VAL A 123 2.89 -8.90 -5.10
N LYS A 124 3.81 -9.59 -4.44
CA LYS A 124 4.89 -10.35 -5.08
C LYS A 124 4.33 -11.36 -6.08
N ARG A 125 3.37 -12.20 -5.67
CA ARG A 125 2.74 -13.21 -6.54
C ARG A 125 2.09 -12.61 -7.78
N ILE A 126 1.55 -11.40 -7.70
CA ILE A 126 0.87 -10.74 -8.81
C ILE A 126 1.85 -10.05 -9.75
N VAL A 127 2.83 -9.32 -9.21
CA VAL A 127 3.81 -8.60 -10.05
C VAL A 127 4.90 -9.52 -10.62
N GLU A 128 5.13 -10.67 -9.99
CA GLU A 128 6.05 -11.71 -10.47
C GLU A 128 5.38 -12.74 -11.37
N GLN A 129 4.05 -12.78 -11.48
CA GLN A 129 3.42 -13.49 -12.58
C GLN A 129 3.71 -12.69 -13.85
N PRO A 130 4.66 -13.10 -14.71
CA PRO A 130 4.71 -12.53 -16.04
C PRO A 130 3.35 -12.84 -16.65
N ALA A 131 2.77 -11.87 -17.35
CA ALA A 131 1.74 -12.21 -18.32
C ALA A 131 2.33 -13.34 -19.17
N VAL A 132 1.82 -14.56 -18.97
CA VAL A 132 2.05 -15.66 -19.90
C VAL A 132 1.34 -15.23 -21.16
N SER A 133 2.05 -14.48 -21.99
CA SER A 133 1.70 -14.33 -23.39
C SER A 133 1.94 -15.70 -24.01
N GLU A 134 0.89 -16.52 -24.04
CA GLU A 134 0.77 -17.61 -24.99
C GLU A 134 0.93 -17.03 -26.39
N ASP A 135 2.11 -17.20 -26.98
CA ASP A 135 2.25 -17.26 -28.43
C ASP A 135 2.50 -18.74 -28.76
N PRO A 136 1.55 -19.45 -29.40
CA PRO A 136 1.78 -20.83 -29.80
C PRO A 136 2.85 -20.87 -30.89
N PRO A 137 3.87 -21.74 -30.80
CA PRO A 137 4.74 -22.00 -31.93
C PRO A 137 3.91 -22.62 -33.05
N ALA A 138 3.86 -21.92 -34.19
CA ALA A 138 3.31 -22.38 -35.45
C ALA A 138 4.11 -23.57 -36.01
#